data_AF-A0A0N8KF11-F1
#
_entry.id   AF-A0A0N8KF11-F1
#
_cell.length_a   1.000
_cell.length_b   1.000
_cell.length_c   1.000
_cell.angle_alpha   90.00
_cell.angle_beta   90.00
_cell.angle_gamma   90.00
#
_symmetry.space_group_name_H-M   'P 1'
#
loop_
_entity.id
_entity.type
_entity.pdbx_description
1 polymer ?
#
loop_
_entity_poly.entity_id
_entity_poly.type
_entity_poly.pdbx_seq_one_letter_code
_entity_poly.pdbx_strand_id
1 'polypeptide(L)'
;MELITPGQGLWIWQAGGALLLFGYAAFWLYAMVDLIKSDFRAPHEKMMWLLILLFTTPFGVFLYLALSRRHKEKRKFNPNFSSRLQR
;
A
#
# COMPACT_ATOMS: atom_id res chain seq x y z
N MET A 1 -19.13 -8.05 -43.77
CA MET A 1 -18.33 -7.30 -42.79
C MET A 1 -18.52 -7.93 -41.41
N GLU A 2 -18.06 -9.18 -41.22
CA GLU A 2 -18.32 -10.02 -40.03
C GLU A 2 -17.08 -10.13 -39.09
N LEU A 3 -16.08 -9.27 -39.30
CA LEU A 3 -14.73 -9.46 -38.74
C LEU A 3 -14.54 -8.81 -37.35
N ILE A 4 -15.60 -8.32 -36.71
CA ILE A 4 -15.50 -7.57 -35.44
C ILE A 4 -16.55 -8.02 -34.41
N THR A 5 -17.00 -9.27 -34.46
CA THR A 5 -17.89 -9.80 -33.42
C THR A 5 -17.04 -10.49 -32.35
N PRO A 6 -16.70 -9.80 -31.23
CA PRO A 6 -15.93 -10.44 -30.17
C PRO A 6 -16.75 -11.60 -29.60
N GLY A 7 -16.18 -12.81 -29.61
CA GLY A 7 -16.80 -13.98 -29.00
C GLY A 7 -17.06 -13.77 -27.51
N GLN A 8 -18.05 -14.48 -26.95
CA GLN A 8 -18.46 -14.35 -25.54
C GLN A 8 -17.29 -14.52 -24.54
N GLY A 9 -16.26 -15.31 -24.89
CA GLY A 9 -15.06 -15.46 -24.07
C GLY A 9 -14.22 -14.20 -23.91
N LEU A 10 -14.29 -13.25 -24.85
CA LEU A 10 -13.54 -11.99 -24.77
C LEU A 10 -14.04 -11.11 -23.62
N TRP A 11 -15.36 -11.09 -23.40
CA TRP A 11 -15.99 -10.34 -22.32
C TRP A 11 -15.57 -10.85 -20.94
N ILE A 12 -15.46 -12.17 -20.78
CA ILE A 12 -15.01 -12.80 -19.53
C ILE A 12 -13.55 -12.42 -19.24
N TRP A 13 -12.70 -12.47 -20.27
CA TRP A 13 -11.29 -12.10 -20.14
C TRP A 13 -11.11 -10.61 -19.82
N GLN A 14 -11.86 -9.74 -20.51
CA GLN A 14 -11.85 -8.29 -20.27
C GLN A 14 -12.38 -7.92 -18.88
N ALA A 15 -13.51 -8.51 -18.46
CA ALA A 15 -14.08 -8.26 -17.15
C ALA A 15 -13.16 -8.76 -16.02
N GLY A 16 -12.58 -9.96 -16.18
CA GLY A 16 -11.61 -10.51 -15.22
C GLY A 16 -10.35 -9.65 -15.13
N GLY A 17 -9.80 -9.23 -16.28
CA GLY A 17 -8.64 -8.33 -16.32
C GLY A 17 -8.92 -6.98 -15.69
N ALA A 18 -10.09 -6.37 -15.96
CA ALA A 18 -10.50 -5.11 -15.37
C ALA A 18 -10.64 -5.22 -13.84
N LEU A 19 -11.24 -6.29 -13.33
CA LEU A 19 -11.36 -6.54 -11.89
C LEU A 19 -10.00 -6.69 -11.22
N LEU A 20 -9.07 -7.42 -11.83
CA LEU A 20 -7.71 -7.58 -11.30
C LEU A 20 -6.94 -6.25 -11.29
N LEU A 21 -7.03 -5.47 -12.36
CA LEU A 21 -6.39 -4.14 -12.44
C LEU A 21 -6.99 -3.19 -11.41
N PHE A 22 -8.32 -3.18 -11.25
CA PHE A 22 -8.99 -2.35 -10.26
C PHE A 22 -8.62 -2.76 -8.84
N GLY A 23 -8.59 -4.06 -8.55
CA GLY A 23 -8.15 -4.58 -7.26
C GLY A 23 -6.69 -4.23 -6.96
N TYR A 24 -5.81 -4.35 -7.96
CA TYR A 24 -4.42 -3.95 -7.83
C TYR A 24 -4.27 -2.44 -7.59
N ALA A 25 -5.00 -1.61 -8.32
CA ALA A 25 -4.99 -0.16 -8.15
C ALA A 25 -5.48 0.25 -6.74
N ALA A 26 -6.56 -0.36 -6.25
CA ALA A 26 -7.04 -0.15 -4.89
C ALA A 26 -5.99 -0.57 -3.85
N PHE A 27 -5.33 -1.70 -4.06
CA PHE A 27 -4.26 -2.18 -3.18
C PHE A 27 -3.03 -1.28 -3.19
N TRP A 28 -2.65 -0.74 -4.35
CA TRP A 28 -1.57 0.23 -4.49
C TRP A 28 -1.90 1.55 -3.78
N LEU A 29 -3.12 2.06 -3.96
CA LEU A 29 -3.60 3.25 -3.24
C LEU A 29 -3.60 3.05 -1.72
N TYR A 30 -4.03 1.87 -1.25
CA TYR A 30 -3.98 1.52 0.16
C TYR A 30 -2.55 1.63 0.72
N ALA A 31 -1.56 1.06 0.03
CA ALA A 31 -0.16 1.15 0.45
C ALA A 31 0.37 2.58 0.45
N MET A 32 -0.08 3.42 -0.49
CA MET A 32 0.31 4.82 -0.54
C MET A 32 -0.29 5.63 0.62
N VAL A 33 -1.55 5.37 0.99
CA VAL A 33 -2.18 5.95 2.18
C VAL A 33 -1.47 5.49 3.46
N ASP A 34 -1.14 4.20 3.56
CA ASP A 34 -0.38 3.65 4.69
C ASP A 34 1.01 4.29 4.81
N LEU A 35 1.70 4.50 3.68
CA LEU A 35 3.00 5.17 3.65
C LEU A 35 2.91 6.61 4.15
N ILE A 36 1.91 7.38 3.71
CA ILE A 36 1.71 8.77 4.13
C ILE A 36 1.35 8.85 5.61
N LYS A 37 0.51 7.93 6.11
CA LYS A 37 0.09 7.90 7.52
C LYS A 37 1.12 7.31 8.48
N SER A 38 2.10 6.56 7.97
CA SER A 38 3.11 5.92 8.81
C SER A 38 4.16 6.91 9.26
N ASP A 39 4.48 6.86 10.56
CA ASP A 39 5.64 7.52 11.14
C ASP A 39 6.86 6.62 10.99
N PHE A 40 7.82 7.10 10.21
CA PHE A 40 9.13 6.47 10.03
C PHE A 40 10.14 7.12 10.97
N ARG A 41 11.17 6.38 11.37
CA ARG A 41 12.20 6.85 12.31
C ARG A 41 12.95 8.06 11.76
N ALA A 42 13.13 8.11 10.44
CA ALA A 42 13.77 9.21 9.76
C ALA A 42 12.97 9.69 8.54
N PRO A 43 12.97 11.01 8.24
CA PRO A 43 12.24 11.56 7.10
C PRO A 43 12.66 10.98 5.75
N HIS A 44 13.96 10.67 5.58
CA HIS A 44 14.50 10.14 4.34
C HIS A 44 14.01 8.70 4.04
N GLU A 45 13.70 7.90 5.07
CA GLU A 45 13.19 6.54 4.87
C GLU A 45 11.80 6.55 4.22
N LYS A 46 10.95 7.52 4.59
CA LYS A 46 9.64 7.69 3.98
C LYS A 46 9.74 7.98 2.49
N MET A 47 10.69 8.84 2.11
CA MET A 47 10.94 9.15 0.70
C MET A 47 11.53 7.96 -0.07
N MET A 48 12.44 7.19 0.56
CA MET A 48 12.98 5.97 -0.04
C MET A 48 11.87 4.95 -0.32
N TRP A 49 10.99 4.70 0.65
CA TRP A 49 9.85 3.80 0.47
C TRP A 49 8.86 4.30 -0.59
N LEU A 50 8.66 5.61 -0.71
CA LEU A 50 7.85 6.21 -1.77
C LEU A 50 8.46 5.91 -3.16
N LEU A 51 9.77 6.10 -3.31
CA LEU A 51 10.47 5.81 -4.58
C LEU A 51 10.37 4.33 -4.94
N ILE A 52 10.61 3.43 -3.98
CA ILE A 52 10.46 1.97 -4.19
C ILE A 52 9.02 1.62 -4.60
N LEU A 53 8.02 2.23 -3.97
CA LEU A 53 6.61 1.99 -4.27
C LEU A 53 6.22 2.44 -5.69
N LEU A 54 6.80 3.54 -6.18
CA LEU A 54 6.55 4.09 -7.51
C LEU A 54 7.31 3.36 -8.63
N PHE A 55 8.61 3.10 -8.42
CA PHE A 55 9.48 2.58 -9.48
C PHE A 55 9.47 1.05 -9.59
N THR A 56 9.14 0.32 -8.53
CA THR A 56 9.18 -1.16 -8.52
C THR A 56 7.79 -1.77 -8.77
N THR A 57 6.82 -0.99 -9.26
CA THR A 57 5.48 -1.48 -9.62
C THR A 57 5.60 -2.63 -10.64
N PRO A 58 4.94 -3.80 -10.46
CA PRO A 58 3.88 -4.06 -9.50
C PRO A 58 4.35 -4.57 -8.12
N PHE A 59 5.61 -5.02 -8.01
CA PHE A 59 6.17 -5.63 -6.81
C PHE A 59 6.42 -4.66 -5.66
N GLY A 60 6.53 -3.36 -5.95
CA GLY A 60 6.81 -2.31 -4.97
C GLY A 60 5.85 -2.31 -3.79
N VAL A 61 4.56 -2.60 -4.03
CA VAL A 61 3.53 -2.68 -2.98
C VAL A 61 3.81 -3.84 -2.02
N PHE A 62 4.14 -5.01 -2.56
CA PHE A 62 4.46 -6.19 -1.77
C PHE A 62 5.74 -5.98 -0.97
N LEU A 63 6.77 -5.41 -1.60
CA LEU A 63 8.04 -5.10 -0.94
C LEU A 63 7.84 -4.11 0.20
N TYR A 64 7.06 -3.05 -0.05
CA TYR A 64 6.69 -2.05 0.95
C TYR A 64 6.01 -2.70 2.15
N LEU A 65 4.93 -3.45 1.94
CA LEU A 65 4.14 -4.02 3.05
C LEU A 65 4.90 -5.08 3.86
N ALA A 66 5.83 -5.80 3.22
CA ALA A 66 6.63 -6.83 3.87
C ALA A 66 7.81 -6.26 4.68
N LEU A 67 8.59 -5.35 4.08
CA LEU A 67 9.86 -4.90 4.66
C LEU A 67 9.74 -3.58 5.44
N SER A 68 8.84 -2.66 5.05
CA SER A 68 8.75 -1.34 5.69
C SER A 68 8.45 -1.39 7.19
N ARG A 69 7.76 -2.45 7.65
CA ARG A 69 7.38 -2.65 9.06
C ARG A 69 8.56 -2.60 10.03
N ARG A 70 9.76 -2.97 9.59
CA ARG A 70 10.98 -2.94 10.43
C ARG A 70 11.52 -1.51 10.63
N HIS A 71 11.24 -0.62 9.69
CA HIS A 71 11.68 0.77 9.66
C HIS A 71 10.68 1.74 10.32
N LYS A 72 9.41 1.33 10.48
CA LYS A 72 8.40 2.13 11.18
C LYS A 72 8.76 2.31 12.67
N GLU A 73 8.42 3.47 13.22
CA GLU A 73 8.59 3.77 14.64
C GLU A 73 7.74 2.81 15.48
N LYS A 74 8.32 2.19 16.51
CA LYS A 74 7.54 1.34 17.43
C LYS A 74 6.72 2.24 18.33
N ARG A 75 5.39 2.05 18.39
CA ARG A 75 4.54 2.74 19.36
C ARG A 75 5.01 2.40 20.78
N LYS A 76 5.67 3.35 21.46
CA LYS A 76 6.02 3.22 22.88
C LYS A 76 4.80 3.63 23.69
N PHE A 77 4.22 2.69 24.43
CA PHE A 77 3.19 3.02 25.41
C PHE A 77 3.87 3.66 26.61
N ASN A 78 3.70 4.98 26.78
CA ASN A 78 4.22 5.73 27.92
C ASN A 78 3.06 6.32 28.74
N PRO A 79 2.39 5.51 29.57
CA PRO A 79 1.28 5.99 30.40
C PRO A 79 1.82 6.89 31.51
N ASN A 80 1.38 8.14 31.55
CA ASN A 80 1.72 9.04 32.64
C ASN A 80 0.83 8.76 33.86
N PHE A 81 1.41 8.15 34.90
CA PHE A 81 0.72 7.89 36.17
C PHE A 81 1.04 8.91 37.27
N SER A 82 1.85 9.94 37.00
CA SER A 82 2.32 10.87 38.04
C SER A 82 1.19 11.66 38.71
N SER A 83 0.12 11.96 37.97
CA SER A 83 -1.04 12.70 38.47
C SER A 83 -1.88 11.93 39.51
N ARG A 84 -1.67 10.62 39.67
CA ARG A 84 -2.40 9.79 40.63
C ARG A 84 -1.72 9.62 41.99
N LEU A 85 -0.44 10.01 42.09
CA LEU A 85 0.36 9.87 43.32
C LEU A 85 0.36 11.12 44.21
N GLN A 86 -0.26 12.22 43.76
CA GLN A 86 -0.32 13.50 44.47
C GLN A 86 -1.65 13.75 45.20
N ARG A 87 -2.53 12.75 45.34
CA ARG A 87 -3.80 12.84 46.09
C ARG A 87 -3.76 11.99 47.34
#